data_AF-Q6CQ42-F1
#
_entry.id   AF-Q6CQ42-F1
#
_cell.length_a   1.000
_cell.length_b   1.000
_cell.length_c   1.000
_cell.angle_alpha   90.00
_cell.angle_beta   90.00
_cell.angle_gamma   90.00
#
_symmetry.space_group_name_H-M   'P 1'
#
loop_
_entity.id
_entity.type
_entity.pdbx_description
1 polymer ?
#
loop_
_entity_poly.entity_id
_entity_poly.type
_entity_poly.pdbx_seq_one_letter_code
_entity_poly.pdbx_strand_id
1 'polypeptide(L)'
;MMNSITSSNILLTLYLALIAQASIVVKRADSSSTSSASSTSSSPATISKPASANLTTENQALAPFQDGVFEFFGWTNPTFPQYHNSCNITNQRMINGALIDTLEVSSFARDRLLANGTSDEIYKRWFGDAPLFTVAGVIENTIQGVKDDLLFRCDDPQGGCAANPTSWWGYHVLNTTGETNFCDLFYSGKKPLTHICFEGTIVEVGPTLYAGIDLFHRYFHLDQMSSEGYIGEYTEELDDILALAQNNATYAVRNVDNYLYYLADVYAEAVIPGGCLGDLSEN
;
A
#
# COMPACT_ATOMS: atom_id res chain seq x y z
N MET A 1 -39.86 -29.55 -27.77
CA MET A 1 -39.26 -28.99 -29.00
C MET A 1 -37.89 -28.49 -28.62
N MET A 2 -36.88 -29.31 -28.91
CA MET A 2 -35.46 -29.01 -28.69
C MET A 2 -34.94 -28.31 -29.95
N ASN A 3 -34.27 -27.17 -29.80
CA ASN A 3 -33.51 -26.55 -30.89
C ASN A 3 -32.02 -26.61 -30.56
N SER A 4 -31.30 -27.34 -31.42
CA SER A 4 -29.86 -27.55 -31.39
C SER A 4 -29.10 -26.28 -31.77
N ILE A 5 -28.07 -25.93 -30.99
CA ILE A 5 -27.08 -24.92 -31.34
C ILE A 5 -25.89 -25.65 -31.98
N THR A 6 -25.62 -25.33 -33.25
CA THR A 6 -24.57 -25.96 -34.07
C THR A 6 -23.21 -25.33 -33.83
N SER A 7 -22.21 -26.19 -33.62
CA SER A 7 -20.78 -25.93 -33.50
C SER A 7 -20.17 -25.44 -34.81
N SER A 8 -19.93 -24.13 -34.96
CA SER A 8 -19.12 -23.60 -36.07
C SER A 8 -18.39 -22.27 -35.80
N ASN A 9 -18.32 -21.78 -34.55
CA ASN A 9 -17.65 -20.51 -34.23
C ASN A 9 -16.43 -20.62 -33.28
N ILE A 10 -15.85 -21.82 -33.13
CA ILE A 10 -14.72 -22.07 -32.20
C ILE A 10 -13.35 -22.15 -32.91
N LEU A 11 -13.26 -21.89 -34.22
CA LEU A 11 -12.01 -22.08 -34.97
C LEU A 11 -11.40 -20.84 -35.65
N LEU A 12 -11.85 -19.62 -35.31
CA LEU A 12 -11.38 -18.40 -36.00
C LEU A 12 -10.78 -17.30 -35.12
N THR A 13 -10.58 -17.53 -33.82
CA THR A 13 -9.90 -16.56 -32.93
C THR A 13 -8.57 -17.08 -32.37
N LEU A 14 -8.07 -18.22 -32.86
CA LEU A 14 -6.83 -18.87 -32.42
C LEU A 14 -5.62 -18.65 -33.35
N TYR A 15 -5.67 -17.65 -34.26
CA TYR A 15 -4.63 -17.46 -35.30
C TYR A 15 -3.96 -16.08 -35.33
N LEU A 16 -4.07 -15.26 -34.28
CA LEU A 16 -3.46 -13.92 -34.22
C LEU A 16 -2.58 -13.64 -32.99
N ALA A 17 -2.20 -14.68 -32.23
CA ALA A 17 -1.33 -14.55 -31.06
C ALA A 17 0.00 -15.33 -31.19
N LEU A 18 0.65 -15.23 -32.36
CA LEU A 18 2.05 -15.63 -32.51
C LEU A 18 2.80 -14.57 -33.33
N ILE A 19 3.83 -14.01 -32.70
CA ILE A 19 5.03 -13.30 -33.21
C ILE A 19 5.21 -11.97 -32.46
N ALA A 20 5.93 -12.05 -31.34
CA ALA A 20 6.79 -10.98 -30.84
C ALA A 20 7.77 -11.57 -29.81
N GLN A 21 8.75 -12.35 -30.28
CA GLN A 21 9.97 -12.60 -29.53
C GLN A 21 10.96 -11.50 -29.90
N ALA A 22 11.31 -10.65 -28.93
CA ALA A 22 12.46 -9.77 -29.03
C ALA A 22 13.36 -10.00 -27.81
N SER A 23 14.48 -10.67 -28.05
CA SER A 23 15.57 -10.86 -27.09
C SER A 23 16.29 -9.52 -26.89
N ILE A 24 16.35 -9.04 -25.65
CA ILE A 24 17.22 -7.93 -25.26
C ILE A 24 18.56 -8.51 -24.79
N VAL A 25 19.61 -8.21 -25.55
CA VAL A 25 21.01 -8.53 -25.26
C VAL A 25 21.54 -7.51 -24.25
N VAL A 26 21.94 -8.01 -23.07
CA VAL A 26 22.66 -7.26 -22.05
C VAL A 26 24.08 -6.95 -22.54
N LYS A 27 24.42 -5.68 -22.74
CA LYS A 27 25.81 -5.23 -22.88
C LYS A 27 26.34 -4.82 -21.50
N ARG A 28 27.17 -5.68 -20.91
CA ARG A 28 28.15 -5.32 -19.88
C ARG A 28 29.16 -4.34 -20.47
N ALA A 29 29.40 -3.23 -19.80
CA ALA A 29 30.59 -2.41 -19.99
C ALA A 29 31.45 -2.56 -18.73
N ASP A 30 32.51 -3.37 -18.85
CA ASP A 30 33.65 -3.34 -17.95
C ASP A 30 34.58 -2.20 -18.36
N SER A 31 35.01 -1.38 -17.40
CA SER A 31 36.31 -0.71 -17.49
C SER A 31 36.84 -0.42 -16.09
N SER A 32 37.80 -1.22 -15.67
CA SER A 32 38.73 -0.92 -14.57
C SER A 32 40.01 -0.32 -15.14
N SER A 33 40.57 0.71 -14.48
CA SER A 33 42.02 0.89 -14.25
C SER A 33 42.35 2.23 -13.54
N THR A 34 42.70 2.10 -12.25
CA THR A 34 43.89 2.63 -11.55
C THR A 34 44.59 3.94 -11.98
N SER A 35 44.51 4.94 -11.09
CA SER A 35 45.55 5.77 -10.44
C SER A 35 46.90 6.11 -11.12
N SER A 36 47.28 7.41 -11.15
CA SER A 36 48.29 8.00 -10.21
C SER A 36 48.72 9.46 -10.53
N ALA A 37 48.86 10.24 -9.44
CA ALA A 37 49.83 11.29 -9.07
C ALA A 37 50.04 12.62 -9.86
N SER A 38 49.54 13.71 -9.24
CA SER A 38 50.16 14.99 -8.84
C SER A 38 51.04 15.86 -9.77
N SER A 39 50.68 17.14 -9.89
CA SER A 39 51.57 18.28 -9.60
C SER A 39 50.79 19.57 -9.26
N THR A 40 51.43 20.43 -8.49
CA THR A 40 50.95 21.59 -7.70
C THR A 40 50.86 22.91 -8.48
N SER A 41 49.88 23.80 -8.15
CA SER A 41 50.10 25.26 -8.04
C SER A 41 48.89 26.03 -7.45
N SER A 42 49.15 26.69 -6.31
CA SER A 42 48.66 27.98 -5.77
C SER A 42 47.29 28.60 -6.17
N SER A 43 46.56 29.00 -5.11
CA SER A 43 45.31 29.76 -4.93
C SER A 43 45.15 31.08 -5.73
N PRO A 44 43.92 31.67 -5.81
CA PRO A 44 43.36 32.44 -4.69
C PRO A 44 41.93 32.05 -4.27
N ALA A 45 41.66 32.22 -2.98
CA ALA A 45 40.36 32.03 -2.36
C ALA A 45 39.33 33.04 -2.91
N THR A 46 38.21 32.51 -3.41
CA THR A 46 37.01 33.30 -3.69
C THR A 46 35.98 32.93 -2.63
N ILE A 47 35.61 33.89 -1.79
CA ILE A 47 34.55 33.75 -0.80
C ILE A 47 33.23 33.67 -1.59
N SER A 48 32.71 32.46 -1.77
CA SER A 48 31.36 32.24 -2.26
C SER A 48 30.37 32.43 -1.11
N LYS A 49 29.58 33.48 -1.23
CA LYS A 49 28.36 33.73 -0.45
C LYS A 49 27.46 32.48 -0.54
N PRO A 50 26.85 31.98 0.55
CA PRO A 50 25.88 30.90 0.41
C PRO A 50 24.69 31.42 -0.40
N ALA A 51 24.44 30.78 -1.53
CA ALA A 51 23.20 30.95 -2.26
C ALA A 51 22.08 30.46 -1.35
N SER A 52 21.25 31.41 -0.88
CA SER A 52 20.00 31.11 -0.20
C SER A 52 19.08 30.46 -1.24
N ALA A 53 19.11 29.13 -1.31
CA ALA A 53 18.16 28.37 -2.10
C ALA A 53 16.79 28.53 -1.43
N ASN A 54 15.93 29.35 -2.04
CA ASN A 54 14.51 29.31 -1.76
C ASN A 54 14.01 27.92 -2.20
N LEU A 55 13.99 26.97 -1.26
CA LEU A 55 13.30 25.70 -1.45
C LEU A 55 11.83 26.02 -1.71
N THR A 56 11.33 25.60 -2.86
CA THR A 56 9.90 25.57 -3.12
C THR A 56 9.24 24.67 -2.07
N THR A 57 8.08 25.09 -1.57
CA THR A 57 7.30 24.40 -0.52
C THR A 57 7.04 22.92 -0.86
N GLU A 58 7.00 22.60 -2.16
CA GLU A 58 6.86 21.26 -2.74
C GLU A 58 8.06 20.34 -2.43
N ASN A 59 9.30 20.86 -2.43
CA ASN A 59 10.50 20.06 -2.10
C ASN A 59 10.60 19.71 -0.61
N GLN A 60 9.90 20.42 0.27
CA GLN A 60 9.87 20.11 1.70
C GLN A 60 8.82 19.06 2.08
N ALA A 61 7.77 18.93 1.26
CA ALA A 61 6.73 17.93 1.40
C ALA A 61 7.25 16.51 1.10
N LEU A 62 8.05 16.37 0.03
CA LEU A 62 8.61 15.09 -0.41
C LEU A 62 9.95 14.72 0.27
N ALA A 63 10.50 15.61 1.10
CA ALA A 63 11.69 15.34 1.90
C ALA A 63 11.67 14.06 2.79
N PRO A 64 10.51 13.45 3.17
CA PRO A 64 10.50 12.18 3.89
C PRO A 64 10.86 10.96 3.05
N PHE A 65 10.66 11.01 1.72
CA PHE A 65 11.07 9.92 0.84
C PHE A 65 12.56 10.10 0.56
N GLN A 66 13.40 9.60 1.48
CA GLN A 66 14.84 9.55 1.23
C GLN A 66 15.09 8.75 -0.06
N ASP A 67 16.09 9.17 -0.83
CA ASP A 67 16.54 8.44 -2.02
C ASP A 67 16.78 6.97 -1.64
N GLY A 68 16.11 6.03 -2.33
CA GLY A 68 16.29 4.59 -2.11
C GLY A 68 15.28 3.91 -1.18
N VAL A 69 14.36 4.64 -0.52
CA VAL A 69 13.36 4.03 0.39
C VAL A 69 12.44 3.06 -0.33
N PHE A 70 12.05 3.38 -1.57
CA PHE A 70 11.16 2.53 -2.35
C PHE A 70 11.87 1.25 -2.82
N GLU A 71 13.09 1.40 -3.31
CA GLU A 71 13.95 0.30 -3.71
C GLU A 71 14.29 -0.62 -2.54
N PHE A 72 14.44 -0.05 -1.33
CA PHE A 72 14.65 -0.83 -0.12
C PHE A 72 13.50 -1.80 0.16
N PHE A 73 12.25 -1.37 -0.04
CA PHE A 73 11.05 -2.22 0.06
C PHE A 73 10.74 -3.02 -1.22
N GLY A 74 11.61 -2.95 -2.22
CA GLY A 74 11.47 -3.68 -3.48
C GLY A 74 10.41 -3.11 -4.43
N TRP A 75 10.02 -1.84 -4.26
CA TRP A 75 9.06 -1.16 -5.14
C TRP A 75 9.82 -0.30 -6.14
N THR A 76 9.65 -0.59 -7.44
CA THR A 76 10.33 0.18 -8.50
C THR A 76 9.61 1.49 -8.83
N ASN A 77 8.28 1.51 -8.74
CA ASN A 77 7.48 2.68 -9.09
C ASN A 77 6.19 2.77 -8.24
N PRO A 78 6.30 2.97 -6.92
CA PRO A 78 5.12 3.23 -6.11
C PRO A 78 4.49 4.57 -6.51
N THR A 79 3.17 4.62 -6.45
CA THR A 79 2.39 5.82 -6.79
C THR A 79 1.59 6.27 -5.58
N PHE A 80 1.39 7.59 -5.46
CA PHE A 80 0.72 8.19 -4.31
C PHE A 80 -0.31 9.24 -4.77
N PRO A 81 -1.41 9.43 -4.02
CA PRO A 81 -2.33 10.54 -4.24
C PRO A 81 -1.65 11.90 -4.08
N GLN A 82 -2.20 12.90 -4.74
CA GLN A 82 -1.75 14.29 -4.55
C GLN A 82 -2.31 14.86 -3.24
N TYR A 83 -1.67 15.92 -2.73
CA TYR A 83 -2.18 16.65 -1.57
C TYR A 83 -2.99 17.86 -2.01
N HIS A 84 -4.21 17.98 -1.49
CA HIS A 84 -4.98 19.21 -1.58
C HIS A 84 -4.32 20.33 -0.77
N ASN A 85 -4.56 21.59 -1.14
CA ASN A 85 -3.95 22.75 -0.47
C ASN A 85 -4.39 22.94 1.00
N SER A 86 -5.39 22.17 1.46
CA SER A 86 -5.80 22.11 2.87
C SER A 86 -4.78 21.40 3.75
N CYS A 87 -3.89 20.59 3.17
CA CYS A 87 -2.85 19.88 3.90
C CYS A 87 -1.61 20.75 4.10
N ASN A 88 -1.36 21.16 5.35
CA ASN A 88 -0.10 21.84 5.71
C ASN A 88 1.08 20.84 5.73
N ILE A 89 2.30 21.36 5.87
CA ILE A 89 3.54 20.55 5.85
C ILE A 89 3.55 19.47 6.94
N THR A 90 3.01 19.75 8.13
CA THR A 90 2.93 18.76 9.22
C THR A 90 2.00 17.61 8.86
N ASN A 91 0.82 17.90 8.32
CA ASN A 91 -0.13 16.89 7.87
C ASN A 91 0.50 16.00 6.79
N GLN A 92 1.13 16.62 5.79
CA GLN A 92 1.81 15.90 4.71
C GLN A 92 2.95 15.01 5.23
N ARG A 93 3.72 15.48 6.22
CA ARG A 93 4.79 14.66 6.84
C ARG A 93 4.24 13.43 7.55
N MET A 94 3.14 13.54 8.27
CA MET A 94 2.53 12.40 8.95
C MET A 94 1.94 11.40 7.95
N ILE A 95 1.23 11.89 6.92
CA ILE A 95 0.69 11.03 5.87
C ILE A 95 1.83 10.38 5.08
N ASN A 96 2.93 11.08 4.78
CA ASN A 96 4.10 10.49 4.13
C ASN A 96 4.75 9.40 4.99
N GLY A 97 4.83 9.57 6.32
CA GLY A 97 5.25 8.50 7.22
C GLY A 97 4.35 7.26 7.09
N ALA A 98 3.03 7.47 7.10
CA ALA A 98 2.07 6.39 6.89
C ALA A 98 2.22 5.74 5.49
N LEU A 99 2.50 6.51 4.43
CA LEU A 99 2.74 5.94 3.09
C LEU A 99 4.00 5.08 3.05
N ILE A 100 5.07 5.47 3.76
CA ILE A 100 6.28 4.65 3.91
C ILE A 100 5.93 3.35 4.65
N ASP A 101 5.18 3.44 5.75
CA ASP A 101 4.70 2.28 6.48
C ASP A 101 3.83 1.36 5.60
N THR A 102 3.00 1.92 4.71
CA THR A 102 2.21 1.17 3.72
C THR A 102 3.11 0.38 2.76
N LEU A 103 4.20 0.97 2.28
CA LEU A 103 5.18 0.26 1.43
C LEU A 103 5.87 -0.86 2.20
N GLU A 104 6.27 -0.59 3.43
CA GLU A 104 6.94 -1.53 4.31
C GLU A 104 6.05 -2.74 4.55
N VAL A 105 4.86 -2.57 5.16
CA VAL A 105 3.95 -3.67 5.48
C VAL A 105 3.60 -4.51 4.24
N SER A 106 3.44 -3.85 3.09
CA SER A 106 3.16 -4.53 1.82
C SER A 106 4.32 -5.36 1.32
N SER A 107 5.56 -4.89 1.50
CA SER A 107 6.74 -5.64 1.10
C SER A 107 6.87 -6.93 1.90
N PHE A 108 6.68 -6.88 3.23
CA PHE A 108 6.67 -8.07 4.08
C PHE A 108 5.57 -9.05 3.68
N ALA A 109 4.35 -8.54 3.45
CA ALA A 109 3.22 -9.34 3.00
C ALA A 109 3.46 -10.02 1.65
N ARG A 110 3.91 -9.25 0.64
CA ARG A 110 4.28 -9.77 -0.69
C ARG A 110 5.37 -10.83 -0.57
N ASP A 111 6.43 -10.55 0.18
CA ASP A 111 7.59 -11.43 0.24
C ASP A 111 7.23 -12.77 0.93
N ARG A 112 6.46 -12.74 2.02
CA ARG A 112 5.94 -13.96 2.65
C ARG A 112 4.99 -14.72 1.72
N LEU A 113 4.07 -14.03 1.04
CA LEU A 113 3.15 -14.63 0.07
C LEU A 113 3.90 -15.40 -1.01
N LEU A 114 4.95 -14.81 -1.58
CA LEU A 114 5.75 -15.41 -2.64
C LEU A 114 6.65 -16.55 -2.13
N ALA A 115 7.16 -16.45 -0.90
CA ALA A 115 8.00 -17.48 -0.30
C ALA A 115 7.22 -18.73 0.12
N ASN A 116 6.04 -18.55 0.71
CA ASN A 116 5.30 -19.63 1.37
C ASN A 116 4.05 -20.08 0.62
N GLY A 117 3.53 -19.25 -0.29
CA GLY A 117 2.34 -19.53 -1.09
C GLY A 117 1.08 -19.73 -0.24
N THR A 118 0.08 -20.43 -0.82
CA THR A 118 -1.21 -20.66 -0.17
C THR A 118 -1.18 -21.73 0.93
N SER A 119 -0.05 -22.41 1.11
CA SER A 119 0.14 -23.37 2.21
C SER A 119 0.49 -22.70 3.54
N ASP A 120 0.87 -21.42 3.51
CA ASP A 120 1.20 -20.64 4.69
C ASP A 120 0.04 -20.56 5.69
N GLU A 121 0.33 -20.69 6.99
CA GLU A 121 -0.70 -20.63 8.01
C GLU A 121 -1.36 -19.26 8.11
N ILE A 122 -0.58 -18.18 7.91
CA ILE A 122 -1.10 -16.81 7.93
C ILE A 122 -1.98 -16.56 6.70
N TYR A 123 -1.53 -17.00 5.53
CA TYR A 123 -2.36 -16.95 4.33
C TYR A 123 -3.69 -17.69 4.52
N LYS A 124 -3.66 -18.93 4.99
CA LYS A 124 -4.88 -19.74 5.17
C LYS A 124 -5.83 -19.13 6.19
N ARG A 125 -5.31 -18.51 7.25
CA ARG A 125 -6.15 -17.85 8.27
C ARG A 125 -6.98 -16.74 7.68
N TRP A 126 -6.39 -15.91 6.81
CA TRP A 126 -7.03 -14.70 6.30
C TRP A 126 -7.65 -14.88 4.93
N PHE A 127 -7.28 -15.90 4.14
CA PHE A 127 -7.78 -16.08 2.78
C PHE A 127 -8.22 -17.52 2.46
N GLY A 128 -8.09 -18.46 3.40
CA GLY A 128 -8.46 -19.86 3.20
C GLY A 128 -7.71 -20.50 2.02
N ASP A 129 -8.45 -21.24 1.19
CA ASP A 129 -7.92 -21.92 0.00
C ASP A 129 -7.96 -21.04 -1.27
N ALA A 130 -8.09 -19.71 -1.13
CA ALA A 130 -8.18 -18.83 -2.28
C ALA A 130 -6.90 -18.84 -3.13
N PRO A 131 -6.99 -18.62 -4.45
CA PRO A 131 -5.80 -18.47 -5.29
C PRO A 131 -4.97 -17.24 -4.90
N LEU A 132 -3.65 -17.42 -4.75
CA LEU A 132 -2.73 -16.35 -4.35
C LEU A 132 -2.71 -15.15 -5.30
N PHE A 133 -3.05 -15.36 -6.58
CA PHE A 133 -2.94 -14.33 -7.61
C PHE A 133 -3.84 -13.12 -7.33
N THR A 134 -5.00 -13.32 -6.70
CA THR A 134 -5.86 -12.19 -6.32
C THR A 134 -5.21 -11.37 -5.23
N VAL A 135 -4.70 -12.02 -4.17
CA VAL A 135 -4.02 -11.33 -3.06
C VAL A 135 -2.78 -10.58 -3.54
N ALA A 136 -1.94 -11.24 -4.34
CA ALA A 136 -0.76 -10.63 -4.94
C ALA A 136 -1.14 -9.43 -5.81
N GLY A 137 -2.12 -9.60 -6.71
CA GLY A 137 -2.58 -8.54 -7.60
C GLY A 137 -3.15 -7.33 -6.85
N VAL A 138 -3.85 -7.55 -5.74
CA VAL A 138 -4.39 -6.47 -4.91
C VAL A 138 -3.27 -5.71 -4.22
N ILE A 139 -2.30 -6.40 -3.59
CA ILE A 139 -1.15 -5.72 -2.96
C ILE A 139 -0.35 -4.90 -3.99
N GLU A 140 -0.06 -5.50 -5.15
CA GLU A 140 0.65 -4.84 -6.24
C GLU A 140 -0.11 -3.62 -6.78
N ASN A 141 -1.41 -3.76 -7.02
CA ASN A 141 -2.25 -2.65 -7.50
C ASN A 141 -2.35 -1.53 -6.46
N THR A 142 -2.48 -1.87 -5.17
CA THR A 142 -2.54 -0.85 -4.11
C THR A 142 -1.27 -0.02 -4.06
N ILE A 143 -0.09 -0.62 -4.24
CA ILE A 143 1.17 0.13 -4.20
C ILE A 143 1.49 0.85 -5.52
N GLN A 144 1.35 0.18 -6.65
CA GLN A 144 1.86 0.67 -7.94
C GLN A 144 0.78 1.14 -8.92
N GLY A 145 -0.49 0.82 -8.67
CA GLY A 145 -1.61 1.22 -9.53
C GLY A 145 -1.73 2.74 -9.66
N VAL A 146 -2.26 3.24 -10.77
CA VAL A 146 -2.34 4.71 -11.04
C VAL A 146 -3.10 5.43 -9.92
N LYS A 147 -2.59 6.57 -9.46
CA LYS A 147 -3.24 7.41 -8.41
C LYS A 147 -3.28 8.90 -8.76
N ASP A 148 -3.09 9.25 -10.04
CA ASP A 148 -2.97 10.64 -10.50
C ASP A 148 -4.23 11.48 -10.20
N ASP A 149 -5.40 10.84 -10.21
CA ASP A 149 -6.71 11.46 -9.94
C ASP A 149 -7.17 11.30 -8.47
N LEU A 150 -6.31 10.76 -7.60
CA LEU A 150 -6.61 10.62 -6.18
C LEU A 150 -6.05 11.81 -5.40
N LEU A 151 -6.80 12.26 -4.39
CA LEU A 151 -6.49 13.47 -3.65
C LEU A 151 -6.67 13.26 -2.14
N PHE A 152 -5.62 13.57 -1.38
CA PHE A 152 -5.66 13.64 0.08
C PHE A 152 -6.03 15.04 0.54
N ARG A 153 -7.04 15.11 1.41
CA ARG A 153 -7.56 16.34 2.00
C ARG A 153 -7.34 16.37 3.50
N CYS A 154 -7.13 17.56 4.03
CA CYS A 154 -6.95 17.80 5.46
C CYS A 154 -7.89 18.90 6.00
N ASP A 155 -8.90 19.26 5.21
CA ASP A 155 -10.04 20.09 5.62
C ASP A 155 -11.20 19.19 6.07
N ASP A 156 -12.43 19.72 6.08
CA ASP A 156 -13.62 18.92 6.35
C ASP A 156 -14.79 19.41 5.46
N PRO A 157 -14.71 19.18 4.14
CA PRO A 157 -15.62 19.80 3.17
C PRO A 157 -17.08 19.36 3.36
N GLN A 158 -17.33 18.19 3.96
CA GLN A 158 -18.67 17.64 4.19
C GLN A 158 -19.08 17.65 5.67
N GLY A 159 -18.25 18.18 6.57
CA GLY A 159 -18.54 18.23 8.00
C GLY A 159 -18.48 16.86 8.70
N GLY A 160 -17.96 15.83 8.03
CA GLY A 160 -17.91 14.46 8.53
C GLY A 160 -17.00 14.31 9.75
N CYS A 161 -15.86 15.02 9.76
CA CYS A 161 -14.96 15.03 10.92
C CYS A 161 -15.59 15.76 12.10
N ALA A 162 -16.19 16.92 11.87
CA ALA A 162 -16.87 17.70 12.91
C ALA A 162 -18.04 16.94 13.54
N ALA A 163 -18.77 16.14 12.74
CA ALA A 163 -19.86 15.31 13.23
C ALA A 163 -19.38 14.07 14.03
N ASN A 164 -18.15 13.60 13.78
CA ASN A 164 -17.61 12.37 14.36
C ASN A 164 -16.20 12.56 14.95
N PRO A 165 -16.03 13.50 15.91
CA PRO A 165 -14.71 13.98 16.33
C PRO A 165 -13.84 12.94 17.05
N THR A 166 -14.43 11.85 17.54
CA THR A 166 -13.76 10.81 18.33
C THR A 166 -13.81 9.43 17.70
N SER A 167 -14.50 9.25 16.58
CA SER A 167 -14.69 7.95 15.93
C SER A 167 -14.18 7.92 14.49
N TRP A 168 -14.17 9.06 13.78
CA TRP A 168 -13.73 9.09 12.39
C TRP A 168 -12.32 9.63 12.28
N TRP A 169 -11.41 8.75 11.90
CA TRP A 169 -10.04 9.10 11.53
C TRP A 169 -10.00 9.82 10.18
N GLY A 170 -11.05 9.66 9.37
CA GLY A 170 -11.22 10.30 8.08
C GLY A 170 -12.36 9.64 7.33
N TYR A 171 -12.65 10.11 6.13
CA TYR A 171 -13.73 9.57 5.30
C TYR A 171 -13.45 9.77 3.81
N HIS A 172 -14.07 8.96 2.96
CA HIS A 172 -14.12 9.21 1.52
C HIS A 172 -15.13 10.31 1.22
N VAL A 173 -14.70 11.35 0.49
CA VAL A 173 -15.56 12.49 0.15
C VAL A 173 -16.56 12.07 -0.92
N LEU A 174 -17.85 12.10 -0.57
CA LEU A 174 -18.92 11.69 -1.46
C LEU A 174 -19.03 12.61 -2.69
N ASN A 175 -19.52 12.06 -3.80
CA ASN A 175 -19.69 12.74 -5.09
C ASN A 175 -18.38 13.26 -5.70
N THR A 176 -17.26 12.62 -5.35
CA THR A 176 -15.95 12.80 -5.99
C THR A 176 -15.45 11.44 -6.46
N THR A 177 -14.48 11.40 -7.38
CA THR A 177 -13.96 10.14 -7.93
C THR A 177 -12.79 9.56 -7.15
N GLY A 178 -12.23 10.29 -6.16
CA GLY A 178 -10.94 9.91 -5.60
C GLY A 178 -10.46 10.72 -4.40
N GLU A 179 -11.34 11.44 -3.70
CA GLU A 179 -10.89 12.27 -2.57
C GLU A 179 -11.05 11.54 -1.23
N THR A 180 -9.98 11.52 -0.44
CA THR A 180 -9.97 11.00 0.93
C THR A 180 -9.62 12.12 1.90
N ASN A 181 -10.49 12.34 2.87
CA ASN A 181 -10.32 13.33 3.91
C ASN A 181 -9.73 12.71 5.19
N PHE A 182 -8.72 13.36 5.77
CA PHE A 182 -8.13 13.00 7.06
C PHE A 182 -8.62 13.96 8.15
N CYS A 183 -9.20 13.42 9.22
CA CYS A 183 -9.65 14.18 10.37
C CYS A 183 -8.51 14.42 11.37
N ASP A 184 -8.67 15.40 12.26
CA ASP A 184 -7.72 15.67 13.36
C ASP A 184 -7.41 14.43 14.21
N LEU A 185 -8.41 13.54 14.35
CA LEU A 185 -8.25 12.27 15.03
C LEU A 185 -7.11 11.44 14.42
N PHE A 186 -6.97 11.37 13.09
CA PHE A 186 -5.84 10.70 12.39
C PHE A 186 -4.49 11.11 12.96
N TYR A 187 -4.23 12.41 12.99
CA TYR A 187 -2.94 12.95 13.39
C TYR A 187 -2.67 12.78 14.88
N SER A 188 -3.70 12.73 15.71
CA SER A 188 -3.55 12.65 17.17
C SER A 188 -3.49 11.22 17.73
N GLY A 189 -4.06 10.24 17.03
CA GLY A 189 -4.21 8.90 17.60
C GLY A 189 -3.74 7.72 16.75
N LYS A 190 -3.59 7.84 15.42
CA LYS A 190 -2.99 6.75 14.64
C LYS A 190 -1.52 6.58 15.02
N LYS A 191 -1.04 5.34 14.98
CA LYS A 191 0.34 5.00 15.32
C LYS A 191 1.16 4.71 14.06
N PRO A 192 2.46 5.03 14.05
CA PRO A 192 3.34 4.51 13.02
C PRO A 192 3.43 2.99 13.15
N LEU A 193 3.72 2.30 12.06
CA LEU A 193 3.81 0.83 12.00
C LEU A 193 4.87 0.27 12.96
N THR A 194 5.91 1.05 13.25
CA THR A 194 6.95 0.72 14.26
C THR A 194 6.41 0.52 15.68
N HIS A 195 5.16 0.90 15.95
CA HIS A 195 4.47 0.63 17.22
C HIS A 195 3.69 -0.70 17.23
N ILE A 196 3.79 -1.52 16.17
CA ILE A 196 3.08 -2.80 16.15
C ILE A 196 3.43 -3.62 17.40
N CYS A 197 2.41 -4.22 18.02
CA CYS A 197 2.51 -4.98 19.28
C CYS A 197 2.85 -4.20 20.55
N PHE A 198 3.11 -2.88 20.49
CA PHE A 198 3.32 -2.06 21.70
C PHE A 198 2.02 -1.57 22.34
N GLU A 199 0.93 -1.52 21.57
CA GLU A 199 -0.36 -0.96 22.00
C GLU A 199 -1.33 -2.06 22.47
N GLY A 200 -0.97 -3.33 22.30
CA GLY A 200 -1.80 -4.51 22.54
C GLY A 200 -1.60 -5.56 21.45
N THR A 201 -2.40 -6.62 21.48
CA THR A 201 -2.47 -7.60 20.39
C THR A 201 -3.23 -7.04 19.19
N ILE A 202 -3.00 -7.60 17.99
CA ILE A 202 -3.68 -7.16 16.75
C ILE A 202 -5.20 -7.27 16.89
N VAL A 203 -5.68 -8.35 17.51
CA VAL A 203 -7.12 -8.56 17.76
C VAL A 203 -7.69 -7.51 18.70
N GLU A 204 -6.98 -7.14 19.77
CA GLU A 204 -7.47 -6.16 20.76
C GLU A 204 -7.53 -4.73 20.21
N VAL A 205 -6.53 -4.32 19.42
CA VAL A 205 -6.39 -2.91 18.99
C VAL A 205 -6.88 -2.64 17.57
N GLY A 206 -7.01 -3.68 16.76
CA GLY A 206 -7.39 -3.59 15.35
C GLY A 206 -6.22 -3.16 14.45
N PRO A 207 -6.11 -3.74 13.24
CA PRO A 207 -5.05 -3.38 12.29
C PRO A 207 -5.05 -1.89 11.89
N THR A 208 -6.23 -1.27 11.81
CA THR A 208 -6.36 0.13 11.37
C THR A 208 -5.75 1.12 12.36
N LEU A 209 -5.42 0.76 13.61
CA LEU A 209 -4.69 1.66 14.51
C LEU A 209 -3.37 2.15 13.90
N TYR A 210 -2.73 1.31 13.09
CA TYR A 210 -1.46 1.61 12.43
C TYR A 210 -1.72 2.34 11.11
N ALA A 211 -1.19 3.56 10.99
CA ALA A 211 -1.51 4.48 9.90
C ALA A 211 -1.20 3.89 8.51
N GLY A 212 -0.10 3.16 8.36
CA GLY A 212 0.24 2.52 7.09
C GLY A 212 -0.73 1.43 6.64
N ILE A 213 -1.37 0.73 7.59
CA ILE A 213 -2.41 -0.28 7.31
C ILE A 213 -3.75 0.41 7.07
N ASP A 214 -4.08 1.47 7.84
CA ASP A 214 -5.28 2.30 7.61
C ASP A 214 -5.31 2.91 6.21
N LEU A 215 -4.16 3.22 5.60
CA LEU A 215 -4.11 3.69 4.22
C LEU A 215 -4.57 2.63 3.21
N PHE A 216 -4.36 1.33 3.45
CA PHE A 216 -4.95 0.27 2.61
C PHE A 216 -6.47 0.31 2.66
N HIS A 217 -7.02 0.40 3.87
CA HIS A 217 -8.46 0.52 4.08
C HIS A 217 -9.03 1.70 3.30
N ARG A 218 -8.42 2.88 3.45
CA ARG A 218 -8.83 4.10 2.75
C ARG A 218 -8.75 3.97 1.24
N TYR A 219 -7.73 3.30 0.70
CA TYR A 219 -7.67 3.06 -0.74
C TYR A 219 -8.85 2.22 -1.20
N PHE A 220 -9.27 1.19 -0.47
CA PHE A 220 -10.38 0.34 -0.90
C PHE A 220 -11.77 1.00 -0.82
N HIS A 221 -11.90 2.16 -0.19
CA HIS A 221 -13.11 2.99 -0.35
C HIS A 221 -13.17 3.76 -1.67
N LEU A 222 -12.07 3.81 -2.43
CA LEU A 222 -12.00 4.54 -3.70
C LEU A 222 -12.26 3.59 -4.86
N ASP A 223 -13.27 3.88 -5.70
CA ASP A 223 -13.69 3.03 -6.82
C ASP A 223 -12.52 2.63 -7.73
N GLN A 224 -11.61 3.55 -8.00
CA GLN A 224 -10.42 3.31 -8.82
C GLN A 224 -9.49 2.24 -8.22
N MET A 225 -9.36 2.19 -6.90
CA MET A 225 -8.46 1.26 -6.21
C MET A 225 -9.16 -0.05 -5.83
N SER A 226 -10.46 0.01 -5.55
CA SER A 226 -11.30 -1.14 -5.24
C SER A 226 -11.77 -1.89 -6.48
N SER A 227 -11.46 -1.38 -7.69
CA SER A 227 -11.96 -1.89 -8.98
C SER A 227 -13.49 -1.92 -9.00
N GLU A 228 -14.10 -0.76 -8.75
CA GLU A 228 -15.55 -0.53 -8.72
C GLU A 228 -16.27 -1.47 -7.74
N GLY A 229 -15.69 -1.64 -6.54
CA GLY A 229 -16.22 -2.50 -5.48
C GLY A 229 -15.93 -3.99 -5.64
N TYR A 230 -14.98 -4.37 -6.51
CA TYR A 230 -14.46 -5.74 -6.54
C TYR A 230 -13.84 -6.13 -5.19
N ILE A 231 -13.04 -5.24 -4.62
CA ILE A 231 -12.64 -5.27 -3.20
C ILE A 231 -13.64 -4.41 -2.42
N GLY A 232 -14.18 -4.91 -1.32
CA GLY A 232 -15.18 -4.21 -0.53
C GLY A 232 -15.27 -4.72 0.90
N GLU A 233 -16.08 -4.04 1.70
CA GLU A 233 -16.35 -4.40 3.10
C GLU A 233 -17.50 -5.41 3.14
N TYR A 234 -17.17 -6.69 2.99
CA TYR A 234 -18.14 -7.79 3.13
C TYR A 234 -18.36 -8.16 4.60
N THR A 235 -17.33 -7.99 5.42
CA THR A 235 -17.37 -8.17 6.87
C THR A 235 -16.21 -7.45 7.55
N GLU A 236 -16.46 -6.91 8.73
CA GLU A 236 -15.51 -6.14 9.54
C GLU A 236 -15.26 -6.78 10.91
N GLU A 237 -16.19 -7.64 11.38
CA GLU A 237 -16.05 -8.33 12.67
C GLU A 237 -15.10 -9.52 12.56
N LEU A 238 -14.18 -9.68 13.52
CA LEU A 238 -13.11 -10.69 13.48
C LEU A 238 -13.62 -12.12 13.23
N ASP A 239 -14.67 -12.52 13.95
CA ASP A 239 -15.25 -13.86 13.82
C ASP A 239 -15.81 -14.11 12.42
N ASP A 240 -16.47 -13.10 11.86
CA ASP A 240 -17.01 -13.17 10.51
C ASP A 240 -15.90 -13.10 9.44
N ILE A 241 -14.81 -12.36 9.67
CA ILE A 241 -13.61 -12.33 8.81
C ILE A 241 -12.97 -13.73 8.73
N LEU A 242 -12.81 -14.40 9.88
CA LEU A 242 -12.27 -15.75 9.97
C LEU A 242 -13.23 -16.77 9.34
N ALA A 243 -14.53 -16.65 9.63
CA ALA A 243 -15.55 -17.50 9.03
C ALA A 243 -15.62 -17.34 7.50
N LEU A 244 -15.40 -16.12 6.99
CA LEU A 244 -15.35 -15.84 5.56
C LEU A 244 -14.15 -16.54 4.90
N ALA A 245 -12.97 -16.48 5.52
CA ALA A 245 -11.79 -17.21 5.04
C ALA A 245 -12.01 -18.72 5.03
N GLN A 246 -12.60 -19.27 6.09
CA GLN A 246 -12.84 -20.72 6.23
C GLN A 246 -13.90 -21.24 5.26
N ASN A 247 -14.99 -20.50 5.07
CA ASN A 247 -16.19 -21.01 4.38
C ASN A 247 -16.38 -20.42 2.98
N ASN A 248 -15.74 -19.28 2.68
CA ASN A 248 -15.95 -18.56 1.43
C ASN A 248 -14.69 -17.78 0.98
N ALA A 249 -13.63 -18.53 0.69
CA ALA A 249 -12.35 -18.01 0.23
C ALA A 249 -12.46 -17.07 -1.00
N THR A 250 -13.50 -17.22 -1.83
CA THR A 250 -13.77 -16.33 -2.98
C THR A 250 -14.07 -14.89 -2.55
N TYR A 251 -14.78 -14.73 -1.44
CA TYR A 251 -15.09 -13.41 -0.86
C TYR A 251 -14.03 -12.95 0.12
N ALA A 252 -13.32 -13.85 0.81
CA ALA A 252 -12.22 -13.49 1.71
C ALA A 252 -11.13 -12.68 0.99
N VAL A 253 -10.71 -13.08 -0.22
CA VAL A 253 -9.74 -12.31 -1.03
C VAL A 253 -10.30 -11.04 -1.65
N ARG A 254 -11.56 -10.72 -1.39
CA ARG A 254 -12.23 -9.48 -1.80
C ARG A 254 -12.62 -8.62 -0.61
N ASN A 255 -12.47 -9.12 0.61
CA ASN A 255 -12.85 -8.40 1.80
C ASN A 255 -11.70 -7.52 2.28
N VAL A 256 -11.99 -6.25 2.53
CA VAL A 256 -11.03 -5.25 3.01
C VAL A 256 -10.31 -5.75 4.26
N ASP A 257 -11.06 -6.12 5.30
CA ASP A 257 -10.47 -6.46 6.60
C ASP A 257 -9.64 -7.75 6.57
N ASN A 258 -9.94 -8.70 5.67
CA ASN A 258 -9.06 -9.85 5.46
C ASN A 258 -7.65 -9.41 5.00
N TYR A 259 -7.52 -8.34 4.19
CA TYR A 259 -6.21 -7.76 3.87
C TYR A 259 -5.59 -7.04 5.07
N LEU A 260 -6.35 -6.25 5.82
CA LEU A 260 -5.80 -5.47 6.93
C LEU A 260 -5.20 -6.37 8.01
N TYR A 261 -5.92 -7.44 8.37
CA TYR A 261 -5.41 -8.44 9.31
C TYR A 261 -4.24 -9.25 8.74
N TYR A 262 -4.27 -9.63 7.46
CA TYR A 262 -3.14 -10.30 6.81
C TYR A 262 -1.87 -9.44 6.86
N LEU A 263 -1.96 -8.16 6.49
CA LEU A 263 -0.85 -7.22 6.52
C LEU A 263 -0.27 -7.09 7.94
N ALA A 264 -1.13 -6.88 8.94
CA ALA A 264 -0.71 -6.73 10.33
C ALA A 264 -0.03 -7.98 10.88
N ASP A 265 -0.62 -9.15 10.65
CA ASP A 265 -0.15 -10.43 11.19
C ASP A 265 1.19 -10.85 10.57
N VAL A 266 1.31 -10.74 9.25
CA VAL A 266 2.59 -11.00 8.56
C VAL A 266 3.68 -10.07 9.07
N TYR A 267 3.39 -8.77 9.17
CA TYR A 267 4.41 -7.82 9.62
C TYR A 267 4.79 -8.06 11.09
N ALA A 268 3.82 -8.26 11.97
CA ALA A 268 4.08 -8.55 13.38
C ALA A 268 4.96 -9.80 13.57
N GLU A 269 4.65 -10.91 12.88
CA GLU A 269 5.44 -12.13 12.98
C GLU A 269 6.86 -11.97 12.40
N ALA A 270 7.03 -11.11 11.39
CA ALA A 270 8.33 -10.84 10.80
C ALA A 270 9.24 -9.97 11.70
N VAL A 271 8.68 -9.00 12.43
CA VAL A 271 9.49 -8.06 13.25
C VAL A 271 9.58 -8.48 14.72
N ILE A 272 8.66 -9.32 15.21
CA ILE A 272 8.62 -9.82 16.58
C ILE A 272 8.49 -11.35 16.54
N PRO A 273 9.43 -12.11 17.13
CA PRO A 273 9.34 -13.57 17.17
C PRO A 273 8.01 -14.07 17.75
N GLY A 274 7.24 -14.78 16.94
CA GLY A 274 5.91 -15.29 17.30
C GLY A 274 4.76 -14.27 17.15
N GLY A 275 5.04 -13.05 16.70
CA GLY A 275 4.06 -12.00 16.47
C GLY A 275 3.31 -11.55 17.71
N CYS A 276 2.17 -10.89 17.49
CA CYS A 276 1.26 -10.45 18.54
C CYS A 276 -0.20 -10.51 18.10
N LEU A 277 -0.57 -11.53 17.32
CA LEU A 277 -1.92 -11.65 16.79
C LEU A 277 -2.99 -11.54 17.89
N GLY A 278 -2.77 -12.23 19.01
CA GLY A 278 -3.73 -12.32 20.10
C GLY A 278 -4.54 -13.62 20.06
N ASP A 279 -5.52 -13.73 20.95
CA ASP A 279 -6.42 -14.88 21.00
C ASP A 279 -7.51 -14.73 19.92
N LEU A 280 -7.75 -15.81 19.18
CA LEU A 280 -8.81 -15.89 18.16
C LEU A 280 -10.05 -16.62 18.67
N SER A 281 -10.05 -17.08 19.93
CA SER A 281 -11.10 -17.90 20.52
C SER A 281 -12.14 -17.12 21.32
N GLU A 282 -12.00 -15.79 21.43
CA GLU A 282 -12.98 -14.91 22.06
C GLU A 282 -13.29 -13.71 21.16
N ASN A 283 -14.43 -13.77 20.45
CA ASN A 283 -15.32 -12.63 20.24
C ASN A 283 -16.77 -13.07 19.99
#